data_AF-B4GUP3-F1
#
_entry.id   AF-B4GUP3-F1
#
_cell.length_a   1.000
_cell.length_b   1.000
_cell.length_c   1.000
_cell.angle_alpha   90.00
_cell.angle_beta   90.00
_cell.angle_gamma   90.00
#
_symmetry.space_group_name_H-M   'P 1'
#
loop_
_entity.id
_entity.type
_entity.pdbx_description
1 polymer ?
#
loop_
_entity_poly.entity_id
_entity_poly.type
_entity_poly.pdbx_seq_one_letter_code
_entity_poly.pdbx_strand_id
1 'polypeptide(L)'
;MVLKVYVSGMSGNKEVKKRQQRVLMILDSKNIQYDTVDITEPGKEGEKEMMQNKSTSNGGTVSDPDPRHPLPPQIFNDADYCGDYDAFDMANEIDTLEVS
;
A
#
# COMPACT_ATOMS: atom_id res chain seq x y z
N MET A 1 -8.68 -4.20 14.29
CA MET A 1 -8.77 -4.52 12.86
C MET A 1 -9.18 -3.26 12.12
N VAL A 2 -8.18 -2.43 11.84
CA VAL A 2 -8.28 -1.29 10.95
C VAL A 2 -7.35 -1.55 9.79
N LEU A 3 -7.90 -1.70 8.58
CA LEU A 3 -7.10 -1.81 7.37
C LEU A 3 -6.46 -0.44 7.09
N LYS A 4 -5.14 -0.41 6.96
CA LYS A 4 -4.36 0.78 6.64
C LYS A 4 -3.73 0.62 5.26
N VAL A 5 -3.93 1.61 4.41
CA VAL A 5 -3.26 1.72 3.12
C VAL A 5 -2.24 2.85 3.21
N TYR A 6 -0.97 2.50 3.24
CA TYR A 6 0.12 3.46 3.20
C TYR A 6 0.31 3.96 1.77
N VAL A 7 0.32 5.27 1.60
CA VAL A 7 0.43 5.95 0.30
C VAL A 7 1.49 7.06 0.35
N SER A 8 1.90 7.53 -0.82
CA SER A 8 2.74 8.71 -0.97
C SER A 8 2.05 9.72 -1.88
N GLY A 9 1.53 10.80 -1.31
CA GLY A 9 0.91 11.89 -2.08
C GLY A 9 1.91 12.66 -2.94
N MET A 10 3.14 12.83 -2.44
CA MET A 10 4.22 13.55 -3.13
C MET A 10 5.13 12.66 -4.01
N SER A 11 4.74 11.43 -4.33
CA SER A 11 5.58 10.52 -5.12
C SER A 11 5.93 11.09 -6.51
N GLY A 12 7.22 11.05 -6.87
CA GLY A 12 7.68 11.35 -8.24
C GLY A 12 7.44 10.20 -9.23
N ASN A 13 7.18 8.99 -8.73
CA ASN A 13 6.96 7.80 -9.55
C ASN A 13 5.48 7.72 -9.97
N LYS A 14 5.21 7.87 -11.27
CA LYS A 14 3.84 7.83 -11.81
C LYS A 14 3.16 6.47 -11.61
N GLU A 15 3.93 5.40 -11.64
CA GLU A 15 3.40 4.04 -11.47
C GLU A 15 2.95 3.79 -10.04
N VAL A 16 3.75 4.25 -9.06
CA VAL A 16 3.35 4.27 -7.64
C VAL A 16 2.02 4.98 -7.45
N LYS A 17 1.83 6.16 -8.04
CA LYS A 17 0.56 6.91 -7.96
C LYS A 17 -0.63 6.14 -8.53
N LYS A 18 -0.46 5.51 -9.69
CA LYS A 18 -1.52 4.70 -10.32
C LYS A 18 -1.88 3.47 -9.49
N ARG A 19 -0.87 2.75 -8.99
CA ARG A 19 -1.04 1.58 -8.13
C ARG A 19 -1.77 1.93 -6.84
N GLN A 20 -1.37 3.01 -6.17
CA GLN A 20 -2.08 3.54 -4.99
C GLN A 20 -3.56 3.84 -5.33
N GLN A 21 -3.81 4.63 -6.38
CA GLN A 21 -5.17 5.00 -6.76
C GLN A 21 -6.04 3.78 -7.07
N ARG A 22 -5.47 2.76 -7.73
CA ARG A 22 -6.17 1.52 -8.05
C ARG A 22 -6.55 0.72 -6.80
N VAL A 23 -5.65 0.58 -5.83
CA VAL A 23 -5.95 -0.08 -4.55
C VAL A 23 -7.13 0.61 -3.86
N LEU A 24 -7.07 1.94 -3.71
CA LEU A 24 -8.14 2.71 -3.06
C LEU A 24 -9.49 2.55 -3.80
N MET A 25 -9.49 2.65 -5.12
CA MET A 25 -10.70 2.47 -5.94
C MET A 25 -11.32 1.07 -5.78
N ILE A 26 -10.49 0.02 -5.70
CA ILE A 26 -10.97 -1.35 -5.53
C ILE A 26 -11.59 -1.53 -4.14
N LEU A 27 -10.92 -1.05 -3.09
CA LEU A 27 -11.43 -1.09 -1.72
C LEU A 27 -12.76 -0.35 -1.60
N ASP A 28 -12.86 0.86 -2.17
CA ASP A 28 -14.10 1.64 -2.22
C ASP A 28 -15.21 0.88 -2.96
N SER A 29 -14.89 0.27 -4.11
CA SER A 29 -15.87 -0.49 -4.92
C SER A 29 -16.41 -1.72 -4.20
N LYS A 30 -15.61 -2.32 -3.31
CA LYS A 30 -15.97 -3.48 -2.49
C LYS A 30 -16.57 -3.07 -1.13
N ASN A 31 -16.73 -1.76 -0.85
CA ASN A 31 -17.18 -1.22 0.44
C ASN A 31 -16.33 -1.69 1.64
N ILE A 32 -15.03 -1.89 1.43
CA ILE A 32 -14.10 -2.24 2.50
C ILE A 32 -13.68 -0.95 3.20
N GLN A 33 -13.82 -0.88 4.52
CA GLN A 33 -13.36 0.29 5.28
C GLN A 33 -11.85 0.25 5.50
N TYR A 34 -11.19 1.39 5.28
CA TYR A 34 -9.74 1.53 5.46
C TYR A 34 -9.36 2.96 5.83
N ASP A 35 -8.21 3.09 6.48
CA ASP A 35 -7.53 4.36 6.72
C ASP A 35 -6.42 4.55 5.69
N THR A 36 -6.35 5.74 5.10
CA THR A 36 -5.23 6.12 4.24
C THR A 36 -4.16 6.83 5.07
N VAL A 37 -2.92 6.37 4.99
CA VAL A 37 -1.78 6.97 5.69
C VAL A 37 -0.78 7.50 4.67
N ASP A 38 -0.73 8.82 4.47
CA ASP A 38 0.26 9.42 3.58
C ASP A 38 1.60 9.59 4.31
N ILE A 39 2.58 8.75 3.96
CA ILE A 39 3.92 8.76 4.57
C ILE A 39 4.78 9.96 4.16
N THR A 40 4.27 10.82 3.28
CA THR A 40 4.95 12.05 2.87
C THR A 40 4.45 13.30 3.59
N GLU A 41 3.37 13.20 4.37
CA GLU A 41 2.89 14.31 5.19
C GLU A 41 3.85 14.63 6.34
N PRO A 42 3.97 15.91 6.73
CA PRO A 42 4.75 16.29 7.90
C PRO A 42 4.26 15.59 9.18
N GLY A 43 5.16 15.00 9.96
CA GLY A 43 4.81 14.30 11.20
C GLY A 43 4.45 12.82 11.03
N LYS A 44 4.59 12.27 9.82
CA LYS A 44 4.35 10.84 9.51
C LYS A 44 5.64 10.03 9.39
N GLU A 45 6.76 10.52 9.91
CA GLU A 45 8.06 9.85 9.85
C GLU A 45 8.03 8.47 10.52
N GLY A 46 7.36 8.35 11.68
CA GLY A 46 7.19 7.06 12.36
C GLY A 46 6.33 6.06 11.58
N GLU A 47 5.30 6.55 10.88
CA GLU A 47 4.46 5.72 10.00
C GLU A 47 5.23 5.25 8.77
N LYS A 48 6.07 6.12 8.21
CA LYS A 48 7.00 5.78 7.13
C LYS A 48 7.98 4.69 7.56
N GLU A 49 8.63 4.84 8.72
CA GLU A 49 9.56 3.85 9.25
C GLU A 49 8.86 2.52 9.55
N MET A 50 7.65 2.56 10.13
CA MET A 50 6.84 1.38 10.40
C MET A 50 6.56 0.61 9.11
N MET A 51 6.07 1.29 8.08
CA MET A 51 5.79 0.70 6.77
C MET A 51 7.07 0.10 6.17
N GLN A 52 8.18 0.85 6.13
CA GLN A 52 9.44 0.40 5.53
C GLN A 52 10.05 -0.82 6.27
N ASN A 53 9.94 -0.88 7.59
CA ASN A 53 10.53 -1.94 8.39
C ASN A 53 9.69 -3.22 8.42
N LYS A 54 8.37 -3.11 8.26
CA LYS A 54 7.45 -4.25 8.38
C LYS A 54 6.96 -4.82 7.05
N SER A 55 7.06 -4.06 5.97
CA SER A 55 6.78 -4.59 4.63
C SER A 55 7.77 -5.70 4.29
N THR A 56 7.25 -6.85 3.86
CA THR A 56 8.08 -7.98 3.42
C THR A 56 8.34 -7.98 1.91
N SER A 57 7.66 -7.09 1.17
CA SER A 57 7.89 -6.85 -0.25
C SER A 57 8.24 -5.38 -0.50
N ASN A 58 9.13 -5.16 -1.47
CA ASN A 58 9.61 -3.83 -1.82
C ASN A 58 8.69 -3.08 -2.79
N GLY A 59 7.67 -3.73 -3.38
CA GLY A 59 6.71 -3.08 -4.27
C GLY A 59 7.33 -2.50 -5.55
N GLY A 60 8.35 -3.17 -6.09
CA GLY A 60 9.08 -2.74 -7.30
C GLY A 60 8.13 -2.43 -8.47
N THR A 61 8.48 -1.41 -9.25
CA THR A 61 7.72 -0.97 -10.42
C THR A 61 8.55 -1.13 -11.69
N VAL A 62 7.93 -1.02 -12.87
CA VAL A 62 8.67 -1.05 -14.14
C VAL A 62 9.75 0.04 -14.21
N SER A 63 9.49 1.20 -13.61
CA SER A 63 10.44 2.33 -13.57
C SER A 63 11.46 2.26 -12.43
N ASP A 64 11.22 1.40 -11.44
CA ASP A 64 12.08 1.21 -10.27
C ASP A 64 11.93 -0.24 -9.77
N PRO A 65 12.57 -1.22 -10.44
CA PRO A 65 12.32 -2.64 -10.20
C PRO A 65 12.95 -3.16 -8.91
N ASP A 66 13.99 -2.50 -8.40
CA ASP A 66 14.68 -2.86 -7.15
C ASP A 66 14.81 -1.62 -6.25
N PRO A 67 13.70 -1.15 -5.68
CA PRO A 67 13.72 0.05 -4.87
C PRO A 67 14.39 -0.24 -3.53
N ARG A 68 15.20 0.72 -3.05
CA ARG A 68 15.95 0.58 -1.79
C ARG A 68 15.08 0.40 -0.55
N HIS A 69 13.85 0.87 -0.63
CA HIS A 69 12.85 0.75 0.43
C HIS A 69 11.51 0.39 -0.20
N PRO A 70 10.60 -0.27 0.56
CA PRO A 70 9.27 -0.58 0.09
C PRO A 70 8.54 0.65 -0.46
N LEU A 71 8.10 0.54 -1.71
CA LEU A 71 7.32 1.57 -2.38
C LEU A 71 5.83 1.40 -2.04
N PRO A 72 5.12 2.49 -1.74
CA PRO A 72 3.67 2.46 -1.67
C PRO A 72 3.00 2.04 -3.01
N PRO A 73 1.77 1.50 -2.99
CA PRO A 73 0.96 1.23 -1.81
C PRO A 73 1.44 0.00 -1.02
N GLN A 74 1.29 0.07 0.30
CA GLN A 74 1.55 -1.04 1.22
C GLN A 74 0.35 -1.18 2.14
N ILE A 75 -0.23 -2.39 2.22
CA ILE A 75 -1.46 -2.66 2.96
C ILE A 75 -1.12 -3.40 4.26
N PHE A 76 -1.69 -2.92 5.35
CA PHE A 76 -1.59 -3.51 6.67
C PHE A 76 -2.97 -3.65 7.29
N ASN A 77 -3.17 -4.66 8.11
CA ASN A 77 -4.31 -4.74 9.03
C ASN A 77 -3.77 -4.56 10.44
N ASP A 78 -4.11 -3.44 11.07
CA ASP A 78 -3.46 -2.95 12.28
C ASP A 78 -1.93 -2.82 12.14
N ALA A 79 -1.19 -3.86 12.50
CA ALA A 79 0.27 -3.92 12.48
C ALA A 79 0.82 -5.12 11.70
N ASP A 80 -0.07 -5.92 11.12
CA ASP A 80 0.21 -7.11 10.34
C ASP A 80 0.23 -6.75 8.86
N TYR A 81 1.28 -7.18 8.18
CA TYR A 81 1.48 -6.87 6.76
C TYR A 81 0.60 -7.77 5.88
N CYS A 82 -0.26 -7.15 5.07
CA CYS A 82 -1.17 -7.86 4.17
C CYS A 82 -0.59 -8.02 2.75
N GLY A 83 0.24 -7.07 2.30
CA GLY A 83 0.83 -7.12 0.96
C GLY A 83 1.09 -5.75 0.35
N ASP A 84 1.76 -5.77 -0.80
CA ASP A 84 1.96 -4.62 -1.66
C ASP A 84 0.88 -4.59 -2.76
N TYR A 85 1.07 -3.75 -3.77
CA TYR A 85 0.17 -3.68 -4.92
C TYR A 85 -0.01 -5.03 -5.64
N ASP A 86 1.07 -5.76 -5.93
CA ASP A 86 0.99 -6.95 -6.78
C ASP A 86 0.29 -8.09 -6.04
N ALA A 87 0.55 -8.24 -4.73
CA ALA A 87 -0.19 -9.17 -3.88
C ALA A 87 -1.68 -8.82 -3.78
N PHE A 88 -2.01 -7.53 -3.65
CA PHE A 88 -3.39 -7.06 -3.60
C PHE A 88 -4.14 -7.27 -4.91
N ASP A 89 -3.53 -6.93 -6.05
CA ASP A 89 -4.13 -7.07 -7.38
C ASP A 89 -4.38 -8.55 -7.69
N MET A 90 -3.43 -9.43 -7.33
CA MET A 90 -3.62 -10.88 -7.43
C MET A 90 -4.80 -11.36 -6.58
N ALA A 91 -4.87 -10.99 -5.30
CA ALA A 91 -5.97 -11.37 -4.41
C ALA A 91 -7.32 -10.84 -4.91
N ASN A 92 -7.34 -9.65 -5.53
CA ASN A 92 -8.53 -9.11 -6.17
C ASN A 92 -8.96 -9.93 -7.41
N GLU A 93 -8.00 -10.36 -8.24
CA GLU A 93 -8.28 -11.17 -9.44
C GLU A 93 -8.85 -12.55 -9.12
N ILE A 94 -8.39 -13.18 -8.03
CA ILE A 94 -8.88 -14.49 -7.59
C ILE A 94 -10.03 -14.43 -6.57
N ASP A 95 -10.54 -13.22 -6.29
CA ASP A 95 -11.61 -12.93 -5.33
C ASP A 95 -11.36 -13.45 -3.91
N THR A 96 -10.11 -13.37 -3.44
CA THR A 96 -9.69 -13.76 -2.08
C THR A 96 -9.31 -12.55 -1.22
N LEU A 97 -9.84 -11.37 -1.52
CA LEU A 97 -9.73 -10.22 -0.63
C LEU A 97 -10.60 -10.44 0.60
N GLU A 98 -10.07 -11.18 1.58
CA GLU A 98 -10.71 -11.41 2.86
C GLU A 98 -10.32 -10.30 3.84
N VAL A 99 -11.32 -9.62 4.41
CA VAL A 99 -11.11 -8.68 5.51
C VAL A 99 -11.08 -9.51 6.80
N SER A 100 -9.90 -10.03 7.15
CA SER A 100 -9.70 -10.83 8.38
C SER A 100 -9.66 -9.98 9.64
#